data_AF-A0A0K9GS71-F1
#
_entry.id   AF-A0A0K9GS71-F1
#
_cell.length_a   1.000
_cell.length_b   1.000
_cell.length_c   1.000
_cell.angle_alpha   90.00
_cell.angle_beta   90.00
_cell.angle_gamma   90.00
#
_symmetry.space_group_name_H-M   'P 1'
#
loop_
_entity.id
_entity.type
_entity.pdbx_description
1 polymer ?
#
loop_
_entity_poly.entity_id
_entity_poly.type
_entity_poly.pdbx_seq_one_letter_code
_entity_poly.pdbx_strand_id
1 'polypeptide(L)'
;MLTQQTKDIVKATIPALEMKGIEITTIFYKHLFEDYPQLLNIFNQTNQTRGRQQTALANTVLAAAKHIDNLGAIIPVVKQIAQKHRSLTVKPEHYPIVGKYLLAAIKEVLGDAATEEILQAWGEAYGVIAQVFIDIEKEMYEEATNQEGGWLDFKNFTVVHKVKESSVITSFYLKAADGEVLPDFQPGQYITVRIKIPGEEYLINRQYSLSVEPGQDSYRISVKREAMPNTPEGKASNFLHDHMDVGDLIELTAPAGDFTLNLKQHTPVVFLSGGVGITPLMSMVHAIADQQPNRNVTFVHASQNGTVQAFKDELKAIKDTIIDYRLSFAYSEPSDEDRNEEYFEKEGYIDAEMLNHLEVDEKADYYICGPVPFIQAMLGLLKDRGIAQEQIHFEFFGPAIQLG
;
A
#
# COMPACT_ATOMS: atom_id res chain seq x y z
N MET A 1 25.24 -16.49 12.10
CA MET A 1 24.23 -16.88 13.12
C MET A 1 24.56 -16.16 14.41
N LEU A 2 23.56 -15.69 15.15
CA LEU A 2 23.76 -14.98 16.43
C LEU A 2 24.06 -15.96 17.56
N THR A 3 24.93 -15.55 18.49
CA THR A 3 25.19 -16.31 19.72
C THR A 3 23.97 -16.28 20.65
N GLN A 4 23.85 -17.24 21.57
CA GLN A 4 22.76 -17.22 22.55
C GLN A 4 22.82 -15.98 23.45
N GLN A 5 24.03 -15.58 23.85
CA GLN A 5 24.27 -14.36 24.62
C GLN A 5 23.74 -13.11 23.90
N THR A 6 24.07 -12.95 22.61
CA THR A 6 23.54 -11.85 21.78
C THR A 6 22.02 -11.81 21.78
N LYS A 7 21.38 -12.97 21.57
CA LYS A 7 19.90 -13.07 21.55
C LYS A 7 19.28 -12.70 22.90
N ASP A 8 19.88 -13.14 24.00
CA ASP A 8 19.38 -12.87 25.35
C ASP A 8 19.49 -11.38 25.68
N ILE A 9 20.59 -10.72 25.31
CA ILE A 9 20.77 -9.26 25.46
C ILE A 9 19.72 -8.48 24.67
N VAL A 10 19.52 -8.84 23.40
CA VAL A 10 18.52 -8.20 22.53
C VAL A 10 17.14 -8.31 23.18
N LYS A 11 16.72 -9.52 23.56
CA LYS A 11 15.40 -9.73 24.19
C LYS A 11 15.22 -8.97 25.50
N ALA A 12 16.25 -8.98 26.36
CA ALA A 12 16.20 -8.30 27.64
C ALA A 12 16.07 -6.77 27.52
N THR A 13 16.53 -6.21 26.39
CA THR A 13 16.56 -4.75 26.17
C THR A 13 15.40 -4.23 25.31
N ILE A 14 14.60 -5.11 24.67
CA ILE A 14 13.40 -4.73 23.90
C ILE A 14 12.45 -3.79 24.67
N PRO A 15 12.05 -4.07 25.94
CA PRO A 15 11.10 -3.21 26.65
C PRO A 15 11.60 -1.77 26.84
N ALA A 16 12.91 -1.59 27.05
CA ALA A 16 13.52 -0.27 27.19
C ALA A 16 13.45 0.52 25.87
N LEU A 17 13.70 -0.15 24.74
CA LEU A 17 13.60 0.46 23.42
C LEU A 17 12.16 0.77 23.02
N GLU A 18 11.20 -0.08 23.38
CA GLU A 18 9.77 0.17 23.14
C GLU A 18 9.30 1.43 23.87
N MET A 19 9.67 1.60 25.15
CA MET A 19 9.33 2.80 25.92
C MET A 19 9.95 4.08 25.34
N LYS A 20 11.07 3.97 24.62
CA LYS A 20 11.83 5.09 24.05
C LYS A 20 11.72 5.21 22.53
N GLY A 21 10.87 4.41 21.88
CA GLY A 21 10.87 4.26 20.43
C GLY A 21 10.64 5.57 19.66
N ILE A 22 9.73 6.44 20.14
CA ILE A 22 9.47 7.74 19.51
C ILE A 22 10.70 8.66 19.57
N GLU A 23 11.38 8.69 20.72
CA GLU A 23 12.58 9.51 20.93
C GLU A 23 13.73 9.02 20.03
N ILE A 24 13.97 7.70 20.02
CA ILE A 24 15.00 7.06 19.19
C ILE A 24 14.75 7.35 17.72
N THR A 25 13.51 7.18 17.25
CA THR A 25 13.18 7.37 15.83
C THR A 25 13.26 8.82 15.39
N THR A 26 12.93 9.76 16.29
CA THR A 26 13.10 11.20 16.03
C THR A 26 14.58 11.55 15.83
N ILE A 27 15.46 11.10 16.73
CA ILE A 27 16.91 11.34 16.63
C ILE A 27 17.50 10.63 15.40
N PHE A 28 17.08 9.39 15.15
CA PHE A 28 17.48 8.61 13.98
C PHE A 28 17.22 9.37 12.67
N TYR A 29 15.99 9.83 12.43
CA TYR A 29 15.66 10.52 11.17
C TYR A 29 16.35 11.87 11.05
N LYS A 30 16.48 12.61 12.15
CA LYS A 30 17.21 13.87 12.17
C LYS A 30 18.65 13.67 11.67
N HIS A 31 19.41 12.79 12.32
CA HIS A 31 20.82 12.59 11.98
C HIS A 31 21.00 11.91 10.61
N LEU A 32 20.09 11.00 10.24
CA LEU A 32 20.11 10.36 8.93
C LEU A 32 20.02 11.41 7.81
N PHE A 33 19.08 12.35 7.88
CA PHE A 33 18.87 13.32 6.81
C PHE A 33 19.83 14.51 6.86
N GLU A 34 20.42 14.83 8.02
CA GLU A 34 21.53 15.79 8.11
C GLU A 34 22.76 15.29 7.33
N ASP A 35 23.11 14.01 7.48
CA ASP A 35 24.31 13.44 6.85
C ASP A 35 24.03 12.84 5.45
N TYR A 36 22.80 12.40 5.19
CA TYR A 36 22.36 11.78 3.92
C TYR A 36 21.08 12.42 3.38
N PRO A 37 21.08 13.73 3.07
CA PRO A 37 19.90 14.45 2.57
C PRO A 37 19.34 13.84 1.27
N GLN A 38 20.18 13.20 0.45
CA GLN A 38 19.76 12.52 -0.78
C GLN A 38 18.72 11.41 -0.54
N LEU A 39 18.63 10.83 0.67
CA LEU A 39 17.60 9.85 1.00
C LEU A 39 16.20 10.46 1.02
N LEU A 40 16.06 11.79 1.10
CA LEU A 40 14.78 12.49 0.95
C LEU A 40 14.17 12.36 -0.46
N ASN A 41 14.93 11.87 -1.45
CA ASN A 41 14.41 11.45 -2.76
C ASN A 41 13.73 10.07 -2.73
N ILE A 42 13.84 9.31 -1.64
CA ILE A 42 13.22 7.99 -1.44
C ILE A 42 12.12 8.09 -0.37
N PHE A 43 12.44 8.73 0.76
CA PHE A 43 11.53 8.85 1.90
C PHE A 43 10.37 9.82 1.63
N ASN A 44 9.20 9.52 2.19
CA ASN A 44 8.04 10.38 2.08
C ASN A 44 8.08 11.53 3.10
N GLN A 45 8.43 12.72 2.64
CA GLN A 45 8.54 13.94 3.46
C GLN A 45 7.23 14.33 4.17
N THR A 46 6.07 14.06 3.57
CA THR A 46 4.77 14.35 4.19
C THR A 46 4.54 13.47 5.42
N ASN A 47 5.02 12.23 5.39
CA ASN A 47 4.92 11.34 6.55
C ASN A 47 5.92 11.71 7.66
N GLN A 48 7.06 12.29 7.29
CA GLN A 48 8.06 12.80 8.24
C GLN A 48 7.53 14.01 9.01
N THR A 49 6.95 14.98 8.31
CA THR A 49 6.35 16.18 8.93
C THR A 49 5.13 15.87 9.80
N ARG A 50 4.40 14.77 9.52
CA ARG A 50 3.22 14.33 10.30
C ARG A 50 3.54 13.29 11.38
N GLY A 51 4.81 12.91 11.56
CA GLY A 51 5.27 11.94 12.58
C GLY A 51 4.80 10.48 12.40
N ARG A 52 4.04 10.15 11.33
CA ARG A 52 3.45 8.82 11.13
C ARG A 52 4.45 7.75 10.67
N GLN A 53 5.57 8.15 10.07
CA GLN A 53 6.61 7.21 9.64
C GLN A 53 7.62 6.90 10.76
N GLN A 54 7.66 7.72 11.81
CA GLN A 54 8.66 7.59 12.88
C GLN A 54 8.56 6.24 13.57
N THR A 55 7.36 5.70 13.80
CA THR A 55 7.17 4.44 14.52
C THR A 55 7.30 3.17 13.67
N ALA A 56 6.98 3.20 12.37
CA ALA A 56 6.88 1.97 11.56
C ALA A 56 8.21 1.21 11.46
N LEU A 57 9.31 1.89 11.10
CA LEU A 57 10.62 1.25 10.97
C LEU A 57 11.10 0.63 12.29
N ALA A 58 11.03 1.40 13.39
CA ALA A 58 11.46 0.90 14.70
C ALA A 58 10.59 -0.26 15.17
N ASN A 59 9.27 -0.19 14.98
CA ASN A 59 8.37 -1.28 15.33
C ASN A 59 8.68 -2.54 14.52
N THR A 60 9.02 -2.43 13.23
CA THR A 60 9.45 -3.58 12.43
C THR A 60 10.74 -4.20 12.95
N VAL A 61 11.76 -3.39 13.27
CA VAL A 61 13.03 -3.91 13.82
C VAL A 61 12.80 -4.56 15.18
N LEU A 62 11.99 -3.95 16.05
CA LEU A 62 11.64 -4.50 17.36
C LEU A 62 10.81 -5.79 17.23
N ALA A 63 9.85 -5.84 16.32
CA ALA A 63 9.07 -7.05 16.05
C ALA A 63 9.96 -8.18 15.54
N ALA A 64 10.85 -7.90 14.58
CA ALA A 64 11.83 -8.88 14.11
C ALA A 64 12.75 -9.36 15.25
N ALA A 65 13.18 -8.46 16.13
CA ALA A 65 13.98 -8.79 17.31
C ALA A 65 13.24 -9.69 18.32
N LYS A 66 11.91 -9.57 18.46
CA LYS A 66 11.11 -10.51 19.28
C LYS A 66 11.15 -11.93 18.74
N HIS A 67 11.34 -12.09 17.43
CA HIS A 67 11.44 -13.38 16.74
C HIS A 67 12.88 -13.79 16.42
N ILE A 68 13.89 -13.23 17.11
CA ILE A 68 15.31 -13.45 16.79
C ILE A 68 15.77 -14.92 16.90
N ASP A 69 15.03 -15.77 17.62
CA ASP A 69 15.29 -17.22 17.68
C ASP A 69 14.83 -17.96 16.42
N ASN A 70 13.81 -17.44 15.74
CA ASN A 70 13.16 -18.04 14.59
C ASN A 70 12.79 -16.96 13.57
N LEU A 71 13.80 -16.41 12.91
CA LEU A 71 13.61 -15.42 11.84
C LEU A 71 12.83 -15.98 10.64
N GLY A 72 12.74 -17.31 10.50
CA GLY A 72 11.86 -17.93 9.50
C GLY A 72 10.38 -17.56 9.69
N ALA A 73 9.94 -17.33 10.93
CA ALA A 73 8.56 -16.96 11.24
C ALA A 73 8.18 -15.56 10.75
N ILE A 74 9.15 -14.65 10.55
CA ILE A 74 8.86 -13.28 10.10
C ILE A 74 8.90 -13.14 8.59
N ILE A 75 9.29 -14.19 7.83
CA ILE A 75 9.39 -14.14 6.36
C ILE A 75 8.12 -13.57 5.69
N PRO A 76 6.89 -13.96 6.07
CA PRO A 76 5.69 -13.39 5.46
C PRO A 76 5.60 -11.87 5.62
N VAL A 77 5.88 -11.36 6.82
CA VAL A 77 5.88 -9.92 7.12
C VAL A 77 7.02 -9.20 6.40
N VAL A 78 8.20 -9.82 6.34
CA VAL A 78 9.35 -9.29 5.60
C VAL A 78 9.02 -9.18 4.12
N LYS A 79 8.38 -10.20 3.52
CA LYS A 79 7.94 -10.16 2.11
C LYS A 79 6.99 -9.00 1.85
N GLN A 80 6.00 -8.78 2.73
CA GLN A 80 5.08 -7.65 2.62
C GLN A 80 5.82 -6.29 2.60
N ILE A 81 6.79 -6.10 3.49
CA ILE A 81 7.58 -4.86 3.55
C ILE A 81 8.55 -4.76 2.35
N ALA A 82 9.14 -5.88 1.94
CA ALA A 82 10.06 -5.96 0.81
C ALA A 82 9.40 -5.54 -0.50
N GLN A 83 8.10 -5.83 -0.70
CA GLN A 83 7.32 -5.29 -1.83
C GLN A 83 7.43 -3.76 -1.91
N LYS A 84 7.25 -3.09 -0.76
CA LYS A 84 7.34 -1.64 -0.67
C LYS A 84 8.77 -1.14 -0.86
N HIS A 85 9.76 -1.81 -0.26
CA HIS A 85 11.18 -1.47 -0.42
C HIS A 85 11.62 -1.55 -1.89
N ARG A 86 11.29 -2.63 -2.59
CA ARG A 86 11.55 -2.77 -4.03
C ARG A 86 10.85 -1.67 -4.83
N SER A 87 9.60 -1.34 -4.49
CA SER A 87 8.87 -0.22 -5.13
C SER A 87 9.46 1.16 -4.88
N LEU A 88 10.30 1.30 -3.87
CA LEU A 88 10.99 2.55 -3.52
C LEU A 88 12.48 2.51 -3.90
N THR A 89 12.89 1.48 -4.66
CA THR A 89 14.28 1.27 -5.08
C THR A 89 15.27 1.21 -3.90
N VAL A 90 14.87 0.59 -2.78
CA VAL A 90 15.79 0.35 -1.65
C VAL A 90 16.85 -0.66 -2.08
N LYS A 91 18.12 -0.38 -1.78
CA LYS A 91 19.29 -1.16 -2.21
C LYS A 91 20.11 -1.66 -1.01
N PRO A 92 20.94 -2.70 -1.18
CA PRO A 92 21.79 -3.24 -0.11
C PRO A 92 22.66 -2.18 0.56
N GLU A 93 23.19 -1.21 -0.18
CA GLU A 93 24.00 -0.10 0.33
C GLU A 93 23.25 0.85 1.26
N HIS A 94 21.92 0.87 1.26
CA HIS A 94 21.14 1.69 2.20
C HIS A 94 21.11 1.10 3.62
N TYR A 95 21.22 -0.23 3.78
CA TYR A 95 21.11 -0.89 5.07
C TYR A 95 22.24 -0.52 6.04
N PRO A 96 23.54 -0.52 5.65
CA PRO A 96 24.61 -0.08 6.55
C PRO A 96 24.42 1.35 7.05
N ILE A 97 23.88 2.24 6.21
CA ILE A 97 23.58 3.63 6.58
C ILE A 97 22.49 3.64 7.65
N VAL A 98 21.35 2.98 7.40
CA VAL A 98 20.23 2.90 8.36
C VAL A 98 20.70 2.30 9.70
N GLY A 99 21.44 1.19 9.67
CA GLY A 99 21.97 0.54 10.87
C GLY A 99 22.86 1.46 11.70
N LYS A 100 23.77 2.20 11.06
CA LYS A 100 24.65 3.18 11.72
C LYS A 100 23.84 4.23 12.49
N TYR A 101 22.88 4.88 11.84
CA TYR A 101 22.10 5.95 12.49
C TYR A 101 21.13 5.41 13.53
N LEU A 102 20.60 4.20 13.36
CA LEU A 102 19.72 3.57 14.33
C LEU A 102 20.47 3.28 15.64
N LEU A 103 21.66 2.68 15.57
CA LEU A 103 22.48 2.39 16.74
C LEU A 103 22.99 3.67 17.41
N ALA A 104 23.35 4.69 16.63
CA ALA A 104 23.74 5.99 17.16
C ALA A 104 22.59 6.65 17.94
N ALA A 105 21.36 6.61 17.40
CA ALA A 105 20.18 7.13 18.07
C ALA A 105 19.84 6.35 19.35
N ILE A 106 19.98 5.02 19.35
CA ILE A 106 19.83 4.20 20.56
C ILE A 106 20.84 4.62 21.63
N LYS A 107 22.12 4.80 21.25
CA LYS A 107 23.18 5.23 22.17
C LYS A 107 22.89 6.59 22.78
N GLU A 108 22.42 7.53 21.98
CA GLU A 108 22.12 8.89 22.43
C GLU A 108 20.93 8.91 23.41
N VAL A 109 19.85 8.20 23.10
CA VAL A 109 18.63 8.20 23.93
C VAL A 109 18.84 7.44 25.25
N LEU A 110 19.54 6.31 25.21
CA LEU A 110 19.76 5.50 26.41
C LEU A 110 20.99 5.96 27.22
N GLY A 111 21.89 6.74 26.63
CA GLY A 111 23.12 7.20 27.27
C GLY A 111 23.94 6.03 27.84
N ASP A 112 24.32 6.11 29.10
CA ASP A 112 25.12 5.08 29.80
C ASP A 112 24.43 3.72 29.88
N ALA A 113 23.09 3.66 29.72
CA ALA A 113 22.36 2.40 29.70
C ALA A 113 22.55 1.63 28.37
N ALA A 114 22.97 2.29 27.29
CA ALA A 114 23.41 1.64 26.05
C ALA A 114 24.89 1.27 26.16
N THR A 115 25.17 0.23 26.95
CA THR A 115 26.53 -0.32 27.08
C THR A 115 27.06 -0.81 25.72
N GLU A 116 28.38 -0.90 25.59
CA GLU A 116 29.00 -1.38 24.34
C GLU A 116 28.54 -2.80 23.98
N GLU A 117 28.34 -3.66 24.98
CA GLU A 117 27.80 -5.01 24.79
C GLU A 117 26.36 -4.99 24.23
N ILE A 118 25.52 -4.07 24.70
CA ILE A 118 24.15 -3.90 24.18
C ILE A 118 24.20 -3.39 22.74
N LEU A 119 25.00 -2.37 22.44
CA LEU A 119 25.12 -1.81 21.09
C LEU A 119 25.67 -2.82 20.10
N GLN A 120 26.67 -3.60 20.50
CA GLN A 120 27.20 -4.70 19.68
C GLN A 120 26.13 -5.75 19.41
N ALA A 121 25.40 -6.18 20.44
CA ALA A 121 24.33 -7.18 20.28
C ALA A 121 23.23 -6.71 19.32
N TRP A 122 22.82 -5.44 19.42
CA TRP A 122 21.85 -4.84 18.49
C TRP A 122 22.41 -4.66 17.08
N GLY A 123 23.70 -4.34 16.93
CA GLY A 123 24.35 -4.27 15.62
C GLY A 123 24.40 -5.62 14.91
N GLU A 124 24.74 -6.69 15.65
CA GLU A 124 24.70 -8.06 15.13
C GLU A 124 23.28 -8.47 14.75
N ALA A 125 22.29 -8.19 15.61
CA ALA A 125 20.88 -8.50 15.34
C ALA A 125 20.35 -7.73 14.12
N TYR A 126 20.65 -6.43 14.01
CA TYR A 126 20.31 -5.63 12.84
C TYR A 126 20.91 -6.22 11.57
N GLY A 127 22.20 -6.58 11.58
CA GLY A 127 22.86 -7.15 10.41
C GLY A 127 22.20 -8.43 9.91
N VAL A 128 21.80 -9.33 10.82
CA VAL A 128 21.10 -10.57 10.44
C VAL A 128 19.70 -10.27 9.89
N ILE A 129 18.95 -9.35 10.51
CA ILE A 129 17.61 -8.96 10.01
C ILE A 129 17.75 -8.30 8.63
N ALA A 130 18.67 -7.34 8.47
CA ALA A 130 18.93 -6.65 7.22
C ALA A 130 19.30 -7.62 6.10
N GLN A 131 20.11 -8.65 6.37
CA GLN A 131 20.45 -9.65 5.36
C GLN A 131 19.23 -10.41 4.85
N VAL A 132 18.26 -10.75 5.72
CA VAL A 132 17.01 -11.41 5.30
C VAL A 132 16.21 -10.52 4.33
N PHE A 133 16.13 -9.22 4.60
CA PHE A 133 15.50 -8.27 3.69
C PHE A 133 16.25 -8.16 2.36
N ILE A 134 17.58 -8.02 2.41
CA ILE A 134 18.43 -7.91 1.21
C ILE A 134 18.27 -9.12 0.30
N ASP A 135 18.26 -10.33 0.85
CA ASP A 135 18.14 -11.56 0.08
C ASP A 135 16.75 -11.67 -0.59
N ILE A 136 15.68 -11.38 0.16
CA ILE A 136 14.30 -11.40 -0.36
C ILE A 136 14.09 -10.30 -1.42
N GLU A 137 14.59 -9.09 -1.17
CA GLU A 137 14.48 -7.97 -2.11
C GLU A 137 15.24 -8.25 -3.39
N LYS A 138 16.42 -8.87 -3.29
CA LYS A 138 17.20 -9.29 -4.46
C LYS A 138 16.38 -10.24 -5.34
N GLU A 139 15.76 -11.27 -4.76
CA GLU A 139 14.86 -12.17 -5.50
C GLU A 139 13.72 -11.40 -6.17
N MET A 140 13.07 -10.47 -5.46
CA MET A 140 11.99 -9.65 -6.01
C MET A 140 12.45 -8.72 -7.16
N TYR A 141 13.66 -8.16 -7.08
CA TYR A 141 14.23 -7.38 -8.19
C TYR A 141 14.52 -8.26 -9.41
N GLU A 142 15.07 -9.46 -9.19
CA GLU A 142 15.33 -10.43 -10.26
C GLU A 142 14.03 -10.89 -10.92
N GLU A 143 12.99 -11.22 -10.13
CA GLU A 143 11.66 -11.59 -10.63
C GLU A 143 11.02 -10.46 -11.46
N ALA A 144 11.10 -9.21 -10.99
CA ALA A 144 10.53 -8.07 -11.73
C ALA A 144 11.30 -7.76 -13.01
N THR A 145 12.63 -7.94 -13.01
CA THR A 145 13.49 -7.62 -14.16
C THR A 145 13.46 -8.73 -15.23
N ASN A 146 13.34 -10.00 -14.81
CA ASN A 146 13.39 -11.14 -15.72
C ASN A 146 12.04 -11.46 -16.40
N GLN A 147 10.95 -10.80 -15.99
CA GLN A 147 9.68 -10.86 -16.71
C GLN A 147 9.80 -10.22 -18.09
N GLU A 148 9.01 -10.71 -19.05
CA GLU A 148 8.92 -10.06 -20.37
C GLU A 148 8.43 -8.61 -20.20
N GLY A 149 9.16 -7.64 -20.76
CA GLY A 149 8.89 -6.21 -20.55
C GLY A 149 9.30 -5.65 -19.18
N GLY A 150 9.85 -6.49 -18.30
CA GLY A 150 10.28 -6.13 -16.94
C GLY A 150 11.48 -5.18 -16.89
N TRP A 151 11.61 -4.45 -15.76
CA TRP A 151 12.74 -3.55 -15.53
C TRP A 151 13.08 -3.41 -14.03
N LEU A 152 14.30 -2.95 -13.74
CA LEU A 152 14.87 -2.96 -12.39
C LEU A 152 14.38 -1.81 -11.50
N ASP A 153 14.57 -0.57 -11.96
CA ASP A 153 14.34 0.64 -11.15
C ASP A 153 13.14 1.44 -11.70
N PHE A 154 13.43 2.58 -12.33
CA PHE A 154 12.43 3.44 -12.93
C PHE A 154 12.54 3.39 -14.45
N LYS A 155 11.39 3.35 -15.11
CA LYS A 155 11.26 3.40 -16.56
C LYS A 155 10.34 4.56 -16.93
N ASN A 156 10.63 5.22 -18.05
CA ASN A 156 9.80 6.31 -18.56
C ASN A 156 8.55 5.76 -19.24
N PHE A 157 7.43 6.38 -18.92
CA PHE A 157 6.13 6.14 -19.51
C PHE A 157 5.56 7.45 -20.04
N THR A 158 4.72 7.36 -21.07
CA THR A 158 3.96 8.49 -21.61
C THR A 158 2.53 8.41 -21.13
N VAL A 159 1.96 9.53 -20.68
CA VAL A 159 0.52 9.64 -20.43
C VAL A 159 -0.20 9.66 -21.77
N VAL A 160 -0.95 8.60 -22.08
CA VAL A 160 -1.68 8.47 -23.35
C VAL A 160 -3.15 8.88 -23.23
N HIS A 161 -3.73 8.76 -22.04
CA HIS A 161 -5.07 9.28 -21.73
C HIS A 161 -5.12 9.84 -20.31
N LYS A 162 -5.95 10.87 -20.13
CA LYS A 162 -6.29 11.50 -18.85
C LYS A 162 -7.81 11.62 -18.78
N VAL A 163 -8.46 10.88 -17.89
CA VAL A 163 -9.92 10.74 -17.82
C VAL A 163 -10.40 11.16 -16.44
N LYS A 164 -11.35 12.10 -16.40
CA LYS A 164 -11.96 12.54 -15.14
C LYS A 164 -13.05 11.55 -14.74
N GLU A 165 -12.80 10.78 -13.69
CA GLU A 165 -13.71 9.72 -13.20
C GLU A 165 -14.77 10.27 -12.24
N SER A 166 -14.44 11.34 -11.51
CA SER A 166 -15.36 12.02 -10.61
C SER A 166 -14.93 13.47 -10.39
N SER A 167 -15.59 14.21 -9.49
CA SER A 167 -15.15 15.56 -9.14
C SER A 167 -13.76 15.61 -8.49
N VAL A 168 -13.28 14.48 -7.95
CA VAL A 168 -12.01 14.40 -7.19
C VAL A 168 -11.04 13.33 -7.69
N ILE A 169 -11.44 12.40 -8.57
CA ILE A 169 -10.58 11.32 -9.08
C ILE A 169 -10.34 11.49 -10.58
N THR A 170 -9.10 11.28 -11.02
CA THR A 170 -8.70 11.30 -12.43
C THR A 170 -7.80 10.10 -12.72
N SER A 171 -8.12 9.37 -13.79
CA SER A 171 -7.35 8.25 -14.31
C SER A 171 -6.29 8.73 -15.29
N PHE A 172 -5.11 8.11 -15.22
CA PHE A 172 -4.00 8.30 -16.14
C PHE A 172 -3.65 6.94 -16.75
N TYR A 173 -3.67 6.87 -18.08
CA TYR A 173 -3.28 5.69 -18.83
C TYR A 173 -1.84 5.88 -19.29
N LEU A 174 -0.99 4.90 -19.01
CA LEU A 174 0.46 5.01 -19.07
C LEU A 174 1.00 3.91 -19.99
N LYS A 175 1.66 4.31 -21.09
CA LYS A 175 2.37 3.38 -22.00
C LYS A 175 3.87 3.54 -21.85
N ALA A 176 4.61 2.44 -21.99
CA ALA A 176 6.07 2.49 -21.96
C ALA A 176 6.58 3.43 -23.07
N ALA A 177 7.44 4.39 -22.72
CA ALA A 177 7.88 5.43 -23.65
C ALA A 177 8.82 4.89 -24.76
N ASP A 178 9.44 3.73 -24.52
CA ASP A 178 10.25 3.01 -25.51
C ASP A 178 9.44 2.06 -26.41
N GLY A 179 8.12 1.95 -26.18
CA GLY A 179 7.23 1.12 -26.97
C GLY A 179 7.33 -0.38 -26.68
N GLU A 180 8.07 -0.78 -25.63
CA GLU A 180 8.12 -2.18 -25.21
C GLU A 180 6.79 -2.64 -24.60
N VAL A 181 6.57 -3.95 -24.60
CA VAL A 181 5.43 -4.57 -23.91
C VAL A 181 5.53 -4.37 -22.41
N LEU A 182 4.38 -4.35 -21.74
CA LEU A 182 4.31 -4.24 -20.29
C LEU A 182 4.40 -5.63 -19.65
N PRO A 183 5.13 -5.78 -18.53
CA PRO A 183 5.09 -7.02 -17.77
C PRO A 183 3.69 -7.21 -17.19
N ASP A 184 3.31 -8.47 -17.07
CA ASP A 184 2.08 -8.87 -16.42
C ASP A 184 2.09 -8.48 -14.93
N PHE A 185 0.92 -8.44 -14.31
CA PHE A 185 0.78 -8.14 -12.89
C PHE A 185 -0.41 -8.85 -12.28
N GLN A 186 -0.43 -8.98 -10.96
CA GLN A 186 -1.56 -9.58 -10.27
C GLN A 186 -2.61 -8.51 -9.91
N PRO A 187 -3.92 -8.76 -10.13
CA PRO A 187 -4.96 -7.77 -9.84
C PRO A 187 -4.94 -7.34 -8.39
N GLY A 188 -4.78 -6.03 -8.16
CA GLY A 188 -4.60 -5.43 -6.82
C GLY A 188 -3.20 -4.85 -6.56
N GLN A 189 -2.20 -5.23 -7.35
CA GLN A 189 -0.86 -4.64 -7.28
C GLN A 189 -0.83 -3.15 -7.60
N TYR A 190 0.26 -2.50 -7.21
CA TYR A 190 0.51 -1.08 -7.41
C TYR A 190 1.85 -0.83 -8.11
N ILE A 191 1.99 0.37 -8.64
CA ILE A 191 3.26 0.91 -9.13
C ILE A 191 3.65 2.14 -8.30
N THR A 192 4.94 2.43 -8.20
CA THR A 192 5.43 3.70 -7.66
C THR A 192 5.65 4.67 -8.80
N VAL A 193 4.98 5.82 -8.72
CA VAL A 193 5.19 6.98 -9.58
C VAL A 193 6.20 7.92 -8.92
N ARG A 194 7.25 8.28 -9.66
CA ARG A 194 8.26 9.27 -9.24
C ARG A 194 8.05 10.59 -9.97
N ILE A 195 7.92 11.66 -9.20
CA ILE A 195 7.57 12.98 -9.70
C ILE A 195 8.64 13.99 -9.30
N LYS A 196 9.08 14.78 -10.28
CA LYS A 196 9.87 15.99 -10.07
C LYS A 196 8.94 17.20 -10.16
N ILE A 197 8.61 17.81 -9.02
CA ILE A 197 7.75 18.98 -8.98
C ILE A 197 8.62 20.25 -9.05
N PRO A 198 8.35 21.20 -9.97
CA PRO A 198 9.06 22.47 -10.01
C PRO A 198 9.00 23.21 -8.66
N GLY A 199 10.15 23.63 -8.14
CA GLY A 199 10.26 24.31 -6.85
C GLY A 199 10.46 23.39 -5.64
N GLU A 200 10.27 22.07 -5.80
CA GLU A 200 10.65 21.10 -4.77
C GLU A 200 12.12 20.68 -4.93
N GLU A 201 12.84 20.58 -3.82
CA GLU A 201 14.26 20.21 -3.81
C GLU A 201 14.48 18.73 -4.14
N TYR A 202 13.55 17.86 -3.73
CA TYR A 202 13.67 16.41 -3.83
C TYR A 202 12.54 15.79 -4.65
N LEU A 203 12.81 14.60 -5.18
CA LEU A 203 11.82 13.79 -5.88
C LEU A 203 10.73 13.28 -4.92
N ILE A 204 9.51 13.14 -5.44
CA ILE A 204 8.37 12.62 -4.68
C ILE A 204 7.94 11.29 -5.28
N ASN A 205 8.01 10.22 -4.47
CA ASN A 205 7.50 8.90 -4.84
C ASN A 205 6.12 8.65 -4.20
N ARG A 206 5.16 8.16 -4.98
CA ARG A 206 3.84 7.71 -4.48
C ARG A 206 3.41 6.42 -5.15
N GLN A 207 2.93 5.48 -4.35
CA GLN A 207 2.29 4.27 -4.82
C GLN A 207 0.85 4.55 -5.28
N TYR A 208 0.48 3.99 -6.43
CA TYR A 208 -0.89 3.97 -6.92
C TYR A 208 -1.23 2.57 -7.42
N SER A 209 -2.35 2.01 -6.94
CA SER A 209 -2.86 0.73 -7.43
C SER A 209 -3.13 0.81 -8.93
N LEU A 210 -2.81 -0.27 -9.62
CA LEU A 210 -3.26 -0.50 -10.98
C LEU A 210 -4.77 -0.74 -10.91
N SER A 211 -5.51 0.02 -11.70
CA SER A 211 -6.97 0.07 -11.68
C SER A 211 -7.59 -0.54 -12.93
N VAL A 212 -6.82 -1.30 -13.70
CA VAL A 212 -7.26 -2.03 -14.90
C VAL A 212 -6.89 -3.50 -14.72
N GLU A 213 -7.52 -4.40 -15.48
CA GLU A 213 -7.12 -5.80 -15.55
C GLU A 213 -5.69 -5.99 -16.09
N PRO A 214 -5.04 -7.12 -15.76
CA PRO A 214 -3.75 -7.47 -16.34
C PRO A 214 -3.81 -7.73 -17.86
N GLY A 215 -2.64 -7.72 -18.51
CA GLY A 215 -2.51 -8.00 -19.95
C GLY A 215 -2.84 -6.84 -20.90
N GLN A 216 -3.15 -5.66 -20.37
CA GLN A 216 -3.41 -4.47 -21.19
C GLN A 216 -2.12 -3.86 -21.76
N ASP A 217 -2.27 -3.10 -22.86
CA ASP A 217 -1.17 -2.39 -23.51
C ASP A 217 -0.73 -1.11 -22.77
N SER A 218 -1.44 -0.75 -21.70
CA SER A 218 -1.21 0.40 -20.85
C SER A 218 -1.60 0.10 -19.41
N TYR A 219 -0.90 0.72 -18.47
CA TYR A 219 -1.33 0.73 -17.07
C TYR A 219 -2.33 1.87 -16.84
N ARG A 220 -3.33 1.64 -16.01
CA ARG A 220 -4.25 2.68 -15.51
C ARG A 220 -4.02 2.93 -14.03
N ILE A 221 -3.59 4.12 -13.66
CA ILE A 221 -3.64 4.58 -12.26
C ILE A 221 -4.76 5.60 -12.10
N SER A 222 -5.36 5.64 -10.92
CA SER A 222 -6.52 6.49 -10.64
C SER A 222 -6.30 7.28 -9.37
N VAL A 223 -6.13 8.59 -9.53
CA VAL A 223 -5.56 9.47 -8.51
C VAL A 223 -6.64 10.36 -7.94
N LYS A 224 -6.88 10.26 -6.63
CA LYS A 224 -7.70 11.23 -5.91
C LYS A 224 -6.89 12.49 -5.61
N ARG A 225 -7.47 13.65 -5.89
CA ARG A 225 -6.96 14.94 -5.46
C ARG A 225 -7.06 15.06 -3.94
N GLU A 226 -5.92 15.27 -3.28
CA GLU A 226 -5.86 15.47 -1.84
C GLU A 226 -5.78 16.97 -1.55
N ALA A 227 -6.94 17.60 -1.42
CA ALA A 227 -7.10 19.04 -1.19
C ALA A 227 -8.12 19.31 -0.06
N MET A 228 -7.94 18.66 1.09
CA MET A 228 -8.86 18.81 2.22
C MET A 228 -8.69 20.19 2.88
N PRO A 229 -9.79 20.89 3.21
CA PRO A 229 -9.73 22.16 3.94
C PRO A 229 -8.90 22.04 5.22
N ASN A 230 -8.11 23.07 5.52
CA ASN A 230 -7.26 23.15 6.72
C ASN A 230 -6.17 22.06 6.82
N THR A 231 -5.80 21.41 5.72
CA THR A 231 -4.62 20.54 5.66
C THR A 231 -3.71 20.95 4.51
N PRO A 232 -2.38 20.79 4.62
CA PRO A 232 -1.49 21.02 3.49
C PRO A 232 -1.89 20.11 2.33
N GLU A 233 -2.03 20.70 1.14
CA GLU A 233 -2.38 19.99 -0.08
C GLU A 233 -1.39 18.86 -0.40
N GLY A 234 -1.89 17.75 -0.92
CA GLY A 234 -1.07 16.65 -1.40
C GLY A 234 -0.29 17.08 -2.64
N LYS A 235 1.03 17.31 -2.49
CA LYS A 235 1.91 17.78 -3.58
C LYS A 235 1.79 16.93 -4.85
N ALA A 236 1.93 15.61 -4.72
CA ALA A 236 1.92 14.69 -5.87
C ALA A 236 0.55 14.62 -6.57
N SER A 237 -0.54 14.46 -5.83
CA SER A 237 -1.86 14.29 -6.44
C SER A 237 -2.37 15.57 -7.11
N ASN A 238 -2.13 16.74 -6.51
CA ASN A 238 -2.46 18.02 -7.14
C ASN A 238 -1.60 18.26 -8.38
N PHE A 239 -0.29 17.98 -8.32
CA PHE A 239 0.57 18.10 -9.50
C PHE A 239 0.11 17.22 -10.67
N LEU A 240 -0.25 15.95 -10.40
CA LEU A 240 -0.78 15.07 -11.45
C LEU A 240 -2.08 15.60 -12.05
N HIS A 241 -2.98 16.17 -11.25
CA HIS A 241 -4.21 16.71 -11.78
C HIS A 241 -3.99 18.01 -12.59
N ASP A 242 -3.17 18.92 -12.08
CA ASP A 242 -3.06 20.30 -12.58
C ASP A 242 -1.99 20.49 -13.66
N HIS A 243 -0.96 19.64 -13.68
CA HIS A 243 0.25 19.88 -14.48
C HIS A 243 0.71 18.69 -15.33
N MET A 244 0.10 17.51 -15.17
CA MET A 244 0.41 16.33 -15.99
C MET A 244 -0.69 16.15 -17.04
N ASP A 245 -0.33 16.22 -18.32
CA ASP A 245 -1.26 16.09 -19.44
C ASP A 245 -0.85 14.98 -20.42
N VAL A 246 -1.72 14.69 -21.40
CA VAL A 246 -1.44 13.68 -22.43
C VAL A 246 -0.20 14.08 -23.23
N GLY A 247 0.74 13.15 -23.37
CA GLY A 247 2.03 13.35 -24.03
C GLY A 247 3.20 13.56 -23.07
N ASP A 248 2.92 13.88 -21.80
CA ASP A 248 3.98 14.07 -20.79
C ASP A 248 4.62 12.73 -20.38
N LEU A 249 5.87 12.83 -19.95
CA LEU A 249 6.65 11.70 -19.43
C LEU A 249 6.53 11.58 -17.92
N ILE A 250 6.47 10.34 -17.45
CA ILE A 250 6.44 10.00 -16.03
C ILE A 250 7.24 8.73 -15.74
N GLU A 251 7.92 8.71 -14.59
CA GLU A 251 8.76 7.58 -14.21
C GLU A 251 8.01 6.63 -13.28
N LEU A 252 8.02 5.34 -13.63
CA LEU A 252 7.33 4.29 -12.88
C LEU A 252 8.30 3.16 -12.50
N THR A 253 8.11 2.57 -11.33
CA THR A 253 8.68 1.24 -11.03
C THR A 253 7.81 0.12 -11.59
N ALA A 254 8.38 -1.07 -11.79
CA ALA A 254 7.60 -2.27 -12.08
C ALA A 254 6.51 -2.52 -11.01
N PRO A 255 5.43 -3.25 -11.33
CA PRO A 255 4.38 -3.60 -10.38
C PRO A 255 4.91 -4.30 -9.12
N ALA A 256 4.28 -4.05 -7.98
CA ALA A 256 4.57 -4.69 -6.69
C ALA A 256 3.32 -4.74 -5.80
N GLY A 257 3.46 -5.41 -4.65
CA GLY A 257 2.39 -5.56 -3.67
C GLY A 257 1.90 -7.00 -3.58
N ASP A 258 1.35 -7.34 -2.42
CA ASP A 258 0.85 -8.67 -2.06
C ASP A 258 -0.65 -8.70 -1.75
N PHE A 259 -1.33 -7.56 -1.76
CA PHE A 259 -2.80 -7.48 -1.79
C PHE A 259 -3.32 -7.81 -3.20
N THR A 260 -3.45 -9.10 -3.48
CA THR A 260 -3.78 -9.60 -4.82
C THR A 260 -4.94 -10.58 -4.80
N LEU A 261 -5.80 -10.53 -5.81
CA LEU A 261 -6.86 -11.51 -6.03
C LEU A 261 -6.28 -12.88 -6.37
N ASN A 262 -6.71 -13.93 -5.66
CA ASN A 262 -6.36 -15.29 -6.01
C ASN A 262 -7.26 -15.83 -7.13
N LEU A 263 -6.76 -15.77 -8.37
CA LEU A 263 -7.42 -16.30 -9.57
C LEU A 263 -7.31 -17.83 -9.72
N LYS A 264 -6.64 -18.53 -8.79
CA LYS A 264 -6.64 -20.02 -8.74
C LYS A 264 -7.82 -20.57 -7.93
N GLN A 265 -8.47 -19.72 -7.14
CA GLN A 265 -9.66 -20.07 -6.37
C GLN A 265 -10.93 -19.60 -7.09
N HIS A 266 -12.03 -20.30 -6.80
CA HIS A 266 -13.37 -19.99 -7.30
C HIS A 266 -14.38 -19.76 -6.17
N THR A 267 -13.89 -19.61 -4.94
CA THR A 267 -14.65 -19.15 -3.77
C THR A 267 -15.35 -17.82 -4.10
N PRO A 268 -16.58 -17.58 -3.63
CA PRO A 268 -17.23 -16.27 -3.78
C PRO A 268 -16.34 -15.13 -3.29
N VAL A 269 -16.54 -13.93 -3.83
CA VAL A 269 -15.74 -12.76 -3.47
C VAL A 269 -16.63 -11.60 -3.04
N VAL A 270 -16.24 -10.95 -1.95
CA VAL A 270 -16.86 -9.71 -1.48
C VAL A 270 -15.84 -8.58 -1.52
N PHE A 271 -16.09 -7.57 -2.35
CA PHE A 271 -15.30 -6.35 -2.43
C PHE A 271 -15.92 -5.26 -1.54
N LEU A 272 -15.14 -4.73 -0.61
CA LEU A 272 -15.55 -3.64 0.29
C LEU A 272 -14.61 -2.45 0.08
N SER A 273 -15.07 -1.42 -0.64
CA SER A 273 -14.25 -0.24 -0.92
C SER A 273 -14.76 1.05 -0.28
N GLY A 274 -13.84 1.89 0.18
CA GLY A 274 -14.11 3.23 0.67
C GLY A 274 -13.38 4.31 -0.14
N GLY A 275 -14.12 5.15 -0.85
CA GLY A 275 -13.58 6.25 -1.65
C GLY A 275 -12.55 5.76 -2.69
N VAL A 276 -11.37 6.38 -2.75
CA VAL A 276 -10.32 5.98 -3.71
C VAL A 276 -9.76 4.56 -3.47
N GLY A 277 -10.09 3.91 -2.35
CA GLY A 277 -9.76 2.48 -2.14
C GLY A 277 -10.46 1.54 -3.14
N ILE A 278 -11.36 2.04 -3.98
CA ILE A 278 -11.95 1.26 -5.08
C ILE A 278 -10.92 0.82 -6.14
N THR A 279 -9.79 1.53 -6.27
CA THR A 279 -8.86 1.35 -7.39
C THR A 279 -8.25 -0.05 -7.55
N PRO A 280 -7.69 -0.72 -6.53
CA PRO A 280 -7.24 -2.10 -6.67
C PRO A 280 -8.42 -3.05 -6.94
N LEU A 281 -9.61 -2.78 -6.38
CA LEU A 281 -10.77 -3.66 -6.54
C LEU A 281 -11.37 -3.58 -7.95
N MET A 282 -11.18 -2.45 -8.66
CA MET A 282 -11.48 -2.37 -10.09
C MET A 282 -10.64 -3.36 -10.89
N SER A 283 -9.32 -3.41 -10.66
CA SER A 283 -8.45 -4.38 -11.31
C SER A 283 -8.89 -5.83 -11.02
N MET A 284 -9.24 -6.12 -9.77
CA MET A 284 -9.72 -7.44 -9.36
C MET A 284 -11.04 -7.84 -10.03
N VAL A 285 -12.03 -6.95 -10.06
CA VAL A 285 -13.34 -7.27 -10.66
C VAL A 285 -13.27 -7.43 -12.18
N HIS A 286 -12.46 -6.61 -12.87
CA HIS A 286 -12.23 -6.79 -14.30
C HIS A 286 -11.51 -8.11 -14.61
N ALA A 287 -10.54 -8.51 -13.79
CA ALA A 287 -9.89 -9.81 -13.95
C ALA A 287 -10.85 -10.99 -13.73
N ILE A 288 -11.82 -10.88 -12.80
CA ILE A 288 -12.88 -11.88 -12.64
C ILE A 288 -13.80 -11.88 -13.87
N ALA A 289 -14.20 -10.71 -14.37
CA ALA A 289 -15.06 -10.60 -15.54
C ALA A 289 -14.44 -11.28 -16.79
N ASP A 290 -13.14 -11.13 -16.98
CA ASP A 290 -12.41 -11.75 -18.10
C ASP A 290 -12.16 -13.26 -17.89
N GLN A 291 -11.68 -13.66 -16.71
CA GLN A 291 -11.13 -15.01 -16.51
C GLN A 291 -12.05 -15.97 -15.75
N GLN A 292 -12.98 -15.44 -14.95
CA GLN A 292 -13.83 -16.22 -14.06
C GLN A 292 -15.29 -15.70 -14.03
N PRO A 293 -15.98 -15.52 -15.18
CA PRO A 293 -17.31 -14.88 -15.24
C PRO A 293 -18.43 -15.62 -14.48
N ASN A 294 -18.19 -16.88 -14.08
CA ASN A 294 -19.12 -17.68 -13.26
C ASN A 294 -18.90 -17.52 -11.74
N ARG A 295 -17.87 -16.78 -11.30
CA ARG A 295 -17.58 -16.56 -9.88
C ARG A 295 -18.63 -15.61 -9.29
N ASN A 296 -19.17 -15.95 -8.13
CA ASN A 296 -20.10 -15.07 -7.42
C ASN A 296 -19.32 -13.88 -6.85
N VAL A 297 -19.77 -12.67 -7.19
CA VAL A 297 -19.15 -11.41 -6.79
C VAL A 297 -20.19 -10.49 -6.16
N THR A 298 -19.94 -10.06 -4.93
CA THR A 298 -20.62 -8.93 -4.30
C THR A 298 -19.68 -7.75 -4.20
N PHE A 299 -20.05 -6.59 -4.77
CA PHE A 299 -19.27 -5.38 -4.76
C PHE A 299 -20.01 -4.28 -4.01
N VAL A 300 -19.45 -3.87 -2.87
CA VAL A 300 -19.99 -2.77 -2.05
C VAL A 300 -19.00 -1.61 -2.05
N HIS A 301 -19.49 -0.44 -2.47
CA HIS A 301 -18.70 0.78 -2.51
C HIS A 301 -19.30 1.86 -1.63
N ALA A 302 -18.49 2.41 -0.73
CA ALA A 302 -18.84 3.56 0.10
C ALA A 302 -18.13 4.82 -0.40
N SER A 303 -18.88 5.91 -0.57
CA SER A 303 -18.32 7.23 -0.84
C SER A 303 -19.18 8.32 -0.20
N GLN A 304 -18.82 9.59 -0.37
CA GLN A 304 -19.60 10.69 0.20
C GLN A 304 -20.95 10.84 -0.52
N ASN A 305 -20.93 10.79 -1.86
CA ASN A 305 -22.07 10.95 -2.76
C ASN A 305 -21.68 10.55 -4.19
N GLY A 306 -22.64 10.51 -5.11
CA GLY A 306 -22.39 10.12 -6.50
C GLY A 306 -21.48 11.08 -7.27
N THR A 307 -21.32 12.33 -6.84
CA THR A 307 -20.42 13.30 -7.50
C THR A 307 -18.94 12.98 -7.26
N VAL A 308 -18.60 12.40 -6.10
CA VAL A 308 -17.22 12.02 -5.77
C VAL A 308 -16.89 10.56 -6.09
N GLN A 309 -17.91 9.72 -6.28
CA GLN A 309 -17.74 8.32 -6.70
C GLN A 309 -17.11 8.24 -8.08
N ALA A 310 -16.04 7.47 -8.21
CA ALA A 310 -15.43 7.09 -9.48
C ALA A 310 -16.00 5.77 -10.01
N PHE A 311 -15.85 5.51 -11.31
CA PHE A 311 -16.14 4.22 -11.96
C PHE A 311 -17.61 3.74 -11.86
N LYS A 312 -18.56 4.65 -11.62
CA LYS A 312 -19.98 4.29 -11.46
C LYS A 312 -20.50 3.51 -12.68
N ASP A 313 -20.26 4.01 -13.88
CA ASP A 313 -20.75 3.36 -15.11
C ASP A 313 -19.98 2.08 -15.46
N GLU A 314 -18.67 2.05 -15.17
CA GLU A 314 -17.83 0.87 -15.39
C GLU A 314 -18.27 -0.31 -14.50
N LEU A 315 -18.53 -0.05 -13.21
CA LEU A 315 -19.10 -1.05 -12.30
C LEU A 315 -20.48 -1.54 -12.75
N LYS A 316 -21.34 -0.63 -13.25
CA LYS A 316 -22.65 -1.02 -13.78
C LYS A 316 -22.50 -1.96 -14.98
N ALA A 317 -21.53 -1.70 -15.87
CA ALA A 317 -21.28 -2.51 -17.05
C ALA A 317 -20.73 -3.92 -16.73
N ILE A 318 -20.08 -4.14 -15.58
CA ILE A 318 -19.60 -5.47 -15.16
C ILE A 318 -20.75 -6.49 -15.10
N LYS A 319 -21.98 -6.08 -14.80
CA LYS A 319 -23.14 -6.98 -14.76
C LYS A 319 -23.42 -7.70 -16.08
N ASP A 320 -22.95 -7.15 -17.19
CA ASP A 320 -23.13 -7.74 -18.51
C ASP A 320 -22.09 -8.84 -18.80
N THR A 321 -21.11 -9.02 -17.89
CA THR A 321 -19.99 -9.96 -18.04
C THR A 321 -19.96 -11.04 -16.94
N ILE A 322 -20.19 -10.68 -15.68
CA ILE A 322 -20.24 -11.61 -14.54
C ILE A 322 -21.68 -12.05 -14.31
N ILE A 323 -21.90 -13.38 -14.28
CA ILE A 323 -23.24 -13.97 -14.22
C ILE A 323 -23.93 -13.73 -12.86
N ASP A 324 -23.18 -13.88 -11.77
CA ASP A 324 -23.68 -13.70 -10.40
C ASP A 324 -22.97 -12.50 -9.76
N TYR A 325 -23.43 -11.31 -10.13
CA TYR A 325 -22.88 -10.03 -9.72
C TYR A 325 -23.90 -9.19 -8.96
N ARG A 326 -23.57 -8.83 -7.72
CA ARG A 326 -24.35 -7.92 -6.87
C ARG A 326 -23.56 -6.64 -6.65
N LEU A 327 -24.14 -5.48 -6.95
CA LEU A 327 -23.53 -4.17 -6.80
C LEU A 327 -24.37 -3.32 -5.85
N SER A 328 -23.72 -2.66 -4.88
CA SER A 328 -24.41 -1.81 -3.91
C SER A 328 -23.57 -0.58 -3.55
N PHE A 329 -24.22 0.58 -3.48
CA PHE A 329 -23.60 1.85 -3.10
C PHE A 329 -24.11 2.35 -1.76
N ALA A 330 -23.19 2.72 -0.88
CA ALA A 330 -23.47 3.45 0.35
C ALA A 330 -22.93 4.89 0.23
N TYR A 331 -23.78 5.87 0.50
CA TYR A 331 -23.39 7.28 0.47
C TYR A 331 -23.60 7.94 1.82
N SER A 332 -22.57 8.58 2.37
CA SER A 332 -22.72 9.26 3.67
C SER A 332 -23.53 10.55 3.59
N GLU A 333 -23.56 11.21 2.42
CA GLU A 333 -24.25 12.47 2.16
C GLU A 333 -24.90 12.47 0.76
N PRO A 334 -25.85 11.55 0.47
CA PRO A 334 -26.41 11.43 -0.87
C PRO A 334 -27.21 12.66 -1.28
N SER A 335 -27.20 12.97 -2.58
CA SER A 335 -28.16 13.88 -3.20
C SER A 335 -29.52 13.20 -3.43
N ASP A 336 -30.55 13.96 -3.81
CA ASP A 336 -31.84 13.39 -4.19
C ASP A 336 -31.73 12.52 -5.45
N GLU A 337 -30.83 12.88 -6.38
CA GLU A 337 -30.53 12.07 -7.56
C GLU A 337 -29.92 10.73 -7.15
N ASP A 338 -28.94 10.76 -6.23
CA ASP A 338 -28.29 9.56 -5.72
C ASP A 338 -29.30 8.59 -5.09
N ARG A 339 -30.28 9.09 -4.32
CA ARG A 339 -31.31 8.24 -3.69
C ARG A 339 -32.25 7.54 -4.69
N ASN A 340 -32.31 8.03 -5.92
CA ASN A 340 -33.13 7.46 -6.99
C ASN A 340 -32.32 6.56 -7.94
N GLU A 341 -31.02 6.36 -7.69
CA GLU A 341 -30.17 5.48 -8.50
C GLU A 341 -30.44 4.00 -8.24
N GLU A 342 -30.36 3.19 -9.29
CA GLU A 342 -30.67 1.74 -9.28
C GLU A 342 -29.89 0.95 -8.21
N TYR A 343 -28.63 1.34 -7.95
CA TYR A 343 -27.72 0.62 -7.05
C TYR A 343 -27.50 1.34 -5.72
N PHE A 344 -28.26 2.41 -5.45
CA PHE A 344 -28.24 3.04 -4.15
C PHE A 344 -28.86 2.10 -3.12
N GLU A 345 -28.06 1.67 -2.16
CA GLU A 345 -28.46 0.73 -1.12
C GLU A 345 -28.74 1.44 0.19
N LYS A 346 -27.89 2.42 0.55
CA LYS A 346 -27.93 2.99 1.89
C LYS A 346 -27.38 4.42 2.00
N GLU A 347 -28.09 5.23 2.78
CA GLU A 347 -27.57 6.48 3.34
C GLU A 347 -26.78 6.20 4.63
N GLY A 348 -25.56 6.74 4.71
CA GLY A 348 -24.62 6.53 5.81
C GLY A 348 -23.48 5.59 5.45
N TYR A 349 -23.02 4.84 6.45
CA TYR A 349 -21.88 3.92 6.33
C TYR A 349 -22.34 2.47 6.15
N ILE A 350 -21.46 1.64 5.57
CA ILE A 350 -21.61 0.18 5.58
C ILE A 350 -21.62 -0.30 7.03
N ASP A 351 -22.63 -1.09 7.40
CA ASP A 351 -22.77 -1.69 8.72
C ASP A 351 -23.33 -3.12 8.64
N ALA A 352 -23.54 -3.74 9.81
CA ALA A 352 -24.01 -5.11 9.90
C ALA A 352 -25.39 -5.32 9.25
N GLU A 353 -26.29 -4.33 9.33
CA GLU A 353 -27.63 -4.41 8.74
C GLU A 353 -27.54 -4.51 7.23
N MET A 354 -26.72 -3.65 6.60
CA MET A 354 -26.49 -3.69 5.15
C MET A 354 -25.87 -5.02 4.72
N LEU A 355 -24.82 -5.51 5.42
CA LEU A 355 -24.19 -6.79 5.08
C LEU A 355 -25.14 -7.98 5.25
N ASN A 356 -26.07 -7.93 6.22
CA ASN A 356 -27.13 -8.93 6.38
C ASN A 356 -28.14 -8.86 5.25
N HIS A 357 -28.59 -7.67 4.87
CA HIS A 357 -29.53 -7.47 3.77
C HIS A 357 -28.95 -7.97 2.44
N LEU A 358 -27.67 -7.72 2.21
CA LEU A 358 -26.93 -8.20 1.05
C LEU A 358 -26.56 -9.68 1.12
N GLU A 359 -26.95 -10.42 2.16
CA GLU A 359 -26.72 -11.87 2.30
C GLU A 359 -25.28 -12.27 1.95
N VAL A 360 -24.29 -11.49 2.39
CA VAL A 360 -22.88 -11.75 2.03
C VAL A 360 -22.44 -13.13 2.49
N ASP A 361 -21.81 -13.90 1.59
CA ASP A 361 -21.48 -15.30 1.83
C ASP A 361 -20.37 -15.44 2.89
N GLU A 362 -20.62 -16.26 3.91
CA GLU A 362 -19.66 -16.56 4.98
C GLU A 362 -18.43 -17.32 4.45
N LYS A 363 -18.54 -17.98 3.30
CA LYS A 363 -17.47 -18.72 2.61
C LYS A 363 -16.70 -17.85 1.61
N ALA A 364 -17.06 -16.58 1.45
CA ALA A 364 -16.38 -15.69 0.52
C ALA A 364 -15.00 -15.29 1.01
N ASP A 365 -14.13 -14.93 0.07
CA ASP A 365 -12.94 -14.13 0.36
C ASP A 365 -13.29 -12.64 0.28
N TYR A 366 -12.94 -11.90 1.32
CA TYR A 366 -13.24 -10.48 1.50
C TYR A 366 -12.01 -9.64 1.16
N TYR A 367 -12.15 -8.71 0.23
CA TYR A 367 -11.09 -7.78 -0.18
C TYR A 367 -11.51 -6.36 0.16
N ILE A 368 -10.77 -5.75 1.09
CA ILE A 368 -11.14 -4.47 1.71
C ILE A 368 -10.08 -3.43 1.38
N CYS A 369 -10.49 -2.27 0.84
CA CYS A 369 -9.55 -1.17 0.63
C CYS A 369 -10.20 0.19 0.85
N GLY A 370 -9.53 1.06 1.61
CA GLY A 370 -10.03 2.38 1.95
C GLY A 370 -9.22 3.07 3.04
N PRO A 371 -9.75 4.17 3.62
CA PRO A 371 -9.14 4.82 4.77
C PRO A 371 -9.05 3.88 5.99
N VAL A 372 -8.06 4.09 6.86
CA VAL A 372 -7.86 3.26 8.07
C VAL A 372 -9.14 3.09 8.91
N PRO A 373 -9.92 4.14 9.22
CA PRO A 373 -11.17 3.97 9.98
C PRO A 373 -12.20 3.08 9.27
N PHE A 374 -12.27 3.15 7.93
CA PHE A 374 -13.16 2.30 7.14
C PHE A 374 -12.75 0.83 7.26
N ILE A 375 -11.46 0.54 7.08
CA ILE A 375 -10.95 -0.84 7.18
C ILE A 375 -11.17 -1.38 8.58
N GLN A 376 -10.86 -0.62 9.63
CA GLN A 376 -11.10 -1.04 11.02
C GLN A 376 -12.56 -1.36 11.28
N ALA A 377 -13.49 -0.55 10.76
CA ALA A 377 -14.92 -0.84 10.85
C ALA A 377 -15.28 -2.16 10.14
N MET A 378 -14.81 -2.36 8.91
CA MET A 378 -15.09 -3.59 8.16
C MET A 378 -14.49 -4.83 8.84
N LEU A 379 -13.25 -4.76 9.33
CA LEU A 379 -12.63 -5.84 10.09
C LEU A 379 -13.44 -6.19 11.34
N GLY A 380 -13.94 -5.19 12.07
CA GLY A 380 -14.82 -5.40 13.22
C GLY A 380 -16.11 -6.13 12.83
N LEU A 381 -16.79 -5.66 11.78
CA LEU A 381 -18.03 -6.28 11.29
C LEU A 381 -17.83 -7.73 10.85
N LEU A 382 -16.78 -8.03 10.09
CA LEU A 382 -16.50 -9.39 9.62
C LEU A 382 -16.11 -10.32 10.76
N LYS A 383 -15.35 -9.82 11.74
CA LYS A 383 -15.01 -10.58 12.95
C LYS A 383 -16.25 -10.92 13.77
N ASP A 384 -17.15 -9.97 13.97
CA ASP A 384 -18.41 -10.19 14.71
C ASP A 384 -19.34 -11.18 13.99
N ARG A 385 -19.20 -11.32 12.67
CA ARG A 385 -19.86 -12.34 11.84
C ARG A 385 -19.16 -13.70 11.84
N GLY A 386 -18.01 -13.83 12.49
CA GLY A 386 -17.26 -15.09 12.54
C GLY A 386 -16.51 -15.44 11.24
N ILE A 387 -16.28 -14.48 10.35
CA ILE A 387 -15.46 -14.70 9.15
C ILE A 387 -14.01 -14.98 9.58
N ALA A 388 -13.41 -16.01 9.01
CA ALA A 388 -12.07 -16.43 9.38
C ALA A 388 -11.01 -15.42 8.88
N GLN A 389 -9.93 -15.24 9.64
CA GLN A 389 -8.91 -14.23 9.32
C GLN A 389 -8.24 -14.48 7.96
N GLU A 390 -8.09 -15.74 7.57
CA GLU A 390 -7.54 -16.17 6.28
C GLU A 390 -8.40 -15.79 5.07
N GLN A 391 -9.69 -15.51 5.28
CA GLN A 391 -10.63 -15.04 4.25
C GLN A 391 -10.63 -13.51 4.13
N ILE A 392 -9.92 -12.79 5.00
CA ILE A 392 -9.96 -11.33 5.06
C ILE A 392 -8.64 -10.76 4.56
N HIS A 393 -8.71 -10.10 3.41
CA HIS A 393 -7.59 -9.43 2.76
C HIS A 393 -7.85 -7.92 2.79
N PHE A 394 -6.85 -7.12 3.14
CA PHE A 394 -6.99 -5.68 3.10
C PHE A 394 -5.71 -4.95 2.73
N GLU A 395 -5.87 -3.76 2.16
CA GLU A 395 -4.79 -2.83 1.85
C GLU A 395 -5.25 -1.41 2.17
N PHE A 396 -4.31 -0.55 2.55
CA PHE A 396 -4.62 0.85 2.83
C PHE A 396 -3.53 1.78 2.33
N PHE A 397 -3.92 3.01 2.01
CA PHE A 397 -2.99 3.99 1.46
C PHE A 397 -2.28 4.74 2.59
N GLY A 398 -1.14 4.21 3.05
CA GLY A 398 -0.37 4.81 4.14
C GLY A 398 0.88 4.02 4.54
N PRO A 399 1.63 4.47 5.57
CA PRO A 399 2.66 3.66 6.20
C PRO A 399 2.02 2.44 6.89
N ALA A 400 2.66 1.27 6.86
CA ALA A 400 2.18 0.07 7.57
C ALA A 400 1.89 0.43 9.04
N ILE A 401 0.62 0.28 9.46
CA ILE A 401 0.15 0.43 10.83
C ILE A 401 -0.27 -0.97 11.23
N GLN A 402 0.07 -1.37 12.45
CA GLN A 402 -0.49 -2.59 13.02
C GLN A 402 -1.99 -2.34 13.27
N LEU A 403 -2.82 -2.86 12.38
CA LEU A 403 -4.27 -2.80 12.52
C LEU A 403 -4.69 -4.01 13.38
N GLY A 404 -4.81 -3.76 14.69
CA GLY A 404 -5.62 -4.51 15.66
C GLY A 404 -5.42 -6.01 15.73
#